data_AF-A0A2W6AK48-F1
#
_entry.id   AF-A0A2W6AK48-F1
#
_cell.length_a   1.000
_cell.length_b   1.000
_cell.length_c   1.000
_cell.angle_alpha   90.00
_cell.angle_beta   90.00
_cell.angle_gamma   90.00
#
_symmetry.space_group_name_H-M   'P 1'
#
loop_
_entity.id
_entity.type
_entity.pdbx_description
1 polymer ?
#
loop_
_entity_poly.entity_id
_entity_poly.type
_entity_poly.pdbx_seq_one_letter_code
_entity_poly.pdbx_strand_id
1 'polypeptide(L)'
;MPPDLDAAIEAAAARSGMTYSAWLAATARKEFTILAGLDAVAQFEQEHGAFSADELADAEAWAREAVERAKRTGTRRERTA
;
A
#
# COMPACT_ATOMS: atom_id res chain seq x y z
N MET A 1 8.11 22.35 2.54
CA MET A 1 6.96 21.48 2.84
C MET A 1 5.73 22.35 3.04
N PRO A 2 4.52 21.84 2.75
CA PRO A 2 3.28 22.54 3.11
C PRO A 2 3.30 22.88 4.61
N PRO A 3 2.87 24.08 5.02
CA PRO A 3 3.04 24.57 6.39
C PRO A 3 2.34 23.70 7.44
N ASP A 4 1.35 22.90 7.04
CA ASP A 4 0.56 22.07 7.95
C ASP A 4 0.92 20.58 7.89
N LEU A 5 1.90 20.19 7.06
CA LEU A 5 2.24 18.78 6.85
C LEU A 5 2.82 18.14 8.11
N ASP A 6 3.68 18.84 8.84
CA ASP A 6 4.28 18.32 10.08
C ASP A 6 3.20 18.05 11.14
N ALA A 7 2.24 18.96 11.31
CA ALA A 7 1.11 18.76 12.23
C ALA A 7 0.21 17.59 11.79
N ALA A 8 0.00 17.41 10.48
CA ALA A 8 -0.75 16.28 9.95
C ALA A 8 -0.04 14.94 10.19
N ILE A 9 1.30 14.89 10.07
CA ILE A 9 2.11 13.71 10.34
C ILE A 9 2.09 13.38 11.83
N GLU A 10 2.28 14.37 12.71
CA GLU A 10 2.21 14.18 14.17
C GLU A 10 0.84 13.62 14.59
N ALA A 11 -0.25 14.19 14.06
CA ALA A 11 -1.60 13.70 14.33
C ALA A 11 -1.81 12.28 13.78
N ALA A 12 -1.24 11.93 12.62
CA ALA A 12 -1.33 10.59 12.06
C ALA A 12 -0.54 9.56 12.87
N ALA A 13 0.67 9.90 13.30
CA ALA A 13 1.50 9.08 14.17
C ALA A 13 0.79 8.78 15.49
N ALA A 14 0.23 9.82 16.14
CA ALA A 14 -0.54 9.68 17.37
C ALA A 14 -1.77 8.77 17.18
N ARG A 15 -2.56 8.96 16.11
CA ARG A 15 -3.72 8.07 15.80
C ARG A 15 -3.32 6.62 15.57
N SER A 16 -2.12 6.37 15.07
CA SER A 16 -1.57 5.03 14.86
C SER A 16 -0.82 4.45 16.07
N GLY A 17 -0.73 5.18 17.19
CA GLY A 17 0.03 4.75 18.36
C GLY A 17 1.54 4.64 18.11
N MET A 18 2.05 5.39 17.13
CA MET A 18 3.45 5.37 16.71
C MET A 18 4.14 6.70 17.04
N THR A 19 5.46 6.67 17.18
CA THR A 19 6.25 7.91 17.18
C THR A 19 6.26 8.53 15.78
N TYR A 20 6.52 9.83 15.70
CA TYR A 20 6.62 10.56 14.43
C TYR A 20 7.53 9.86 13.42
N SER A 21 8.76 9.53 13.84
CA SER A 21 9.76 8.87 12.97
C SER A 21 9.36 7.43 12.61
N ALA A 22 8.72 6.68 13.50
CA ALA A 22 8.24 5.34 13.22
C ALA A 22 7.11 5.36 12.17
N TRP A 23 6.18 6.31 12.29
CA TRP A 23 5.10 6.50 11.33
C TRP A 23 5.61 6.91 9.95
N LEU A 24 6.60 7.81 9.90
CA LEU A 24 7.27 8.19 8.65
C LEU A 24 7.99 7.00 8.01
N ALA A 25 8.76 6.23 8.78
CA ALA A 25 9.45 5.05 8.26
C ALA A 25 8.47 3.99 7.76
N ALA A 26 7.35 3.79 8.45
CA ALA A 26 6.30 2.86 8.01
C ALA A 26 5.65 3.32 6.69
N THR A 27 5.39 4.62 6.55
CA THR A 27 4.88 5.21 5.31
C THR A 27 5.88 5.09 4.18
N ALA A 28 7.15 5.45 4.39
CA ALA A 28 8.20 5.31 3.40
C ALA A 28 8.39 3.86 2.94
N ARG A 29 8.37 2.90 3.86
CA ARG A 29 8.42 1.47 3.53
C ARG A 29 7.27 1.05 2.62
N LYS A 30 6.05 1.53 2.89
CA LYS A 30 4.88 1.25 2.05
C LYS A 30 5.10 1.81 0.64
N GLU A 31 5.54 3.06 0.51
CA GLU A 31 5.81 3.68 -0.79
C GLU A 31 6.90 2.93 -1.57
N PHE A 32 8.01 2.56 -0.91
CA PHE A 32 9.06 1.77 -1.56
C PHE A 32 8.61 0.39 -1.99
N THR A 33 7.70 -0.24 -1.25
CA THR A 33 7.13 -1.53 -1.63
C THR A 33 6.28 -1.41 -2.90
N ILE A 34 5.49 -0.33 -3.03
CA ILE A 34 4.68 -0.06 -4.22
C ILE A 34 5.61 0.18 -5.42
N LEU A 35 6.62 1.04 -5.27
CA LEU A 35 7.56 1.35 -6.35
C LEU A 35 8.33 0.10 -6.80
N ALA A 36 8.84 -0.70 -5.87
CA ALA A 36 9.52 -1.95 -6.19
C ALA A 36 8.61 -2.95 -6.90
N GLY A 37 7.32 -3.01 -6.52
CA GLY A 37 6.33 -3.84 -7.20
C GLY A 37 6.07 -3.39 -8.63
N LEU A 38 5.91 -2.08 -8.86
CA LEU A 38 5.71 -1.52 -10.20
C LEU A 38 6.93 -1.74 -11.10
N ASP A 39 8.14 -1.60 -10.56
CA ASP A 39 9.38 -1.87 -11.29
C ASP A 39 9.47 -3.35 -11.70
N ALA A 40 9.10 -4.28 -10.80
CA ALA A 40 9.04 -5.70 -11.11
C ALA A 40 8.02 -6.04 -12.22
N VAL A 41 6.86 -5.36 -12.24
CA VAL A 41 5.86 -5.50 -13.32
C VAL A 41 6.43 -5.00 -14.65
N ALA A 42 7.07 -3.83 -14.64
CA ALA A 42 7.69 -3.26 -15.84
C ALA A 42 8.83 -4.14 -16.37
N GLN A 43 9.61 -4.77 -15.47
CA GLN A 43 10.63 -5.75 -15.86
C GLN A 43 9.98 -6.99 -16.50
N PHE A 44 8.90 -7.51 -15.92
CA PHE A 44 8.18 -8.65 -16.49
C PHE A 44 7.67 -8.37 -17.91
N GLU A 45 7.07 -7.19 -18.16
CA GLU A 45 6.61 -6.82 -19.50
C GLU A 45 7.75 -6.68 -20.52
N GLN A 46 8.94 -6.25 -20.07
CA GLN A 46 10.13 -6.21 -20.92
C GLN A 46 10.59 -7.62 -21.33
N GLU A 47 10.50 -8.59 -20.41
CA GLU A 47 10.93 -9.97 -20.63
C GLU A 47 9.91 -10.81 -21.40
N HIS A 48 8.61 -10.54 -21.23
CA HIS A 48 7.52 -11.41 -21.71
C HIS A 48 6.55 -10.73 -22.69
N GLY A 49 6.67 -9.43 -22.90
CA GLY A 49 5.71 -8.62 -23.65
C GLY A 49 4.65 -8.00 -22.73
N ALA A 50 3.97 -6.98 -23.26
CA ALA A 50 2.93 -6.25 -22.53
C ALA A 50 1.74 -7.16 -22.17
N PHE A 51 1.12 -6.91 -21.02
CA PHE A 51 -0.09 -7.62 -20.64
C PHE A 51 -1.24 -7.34 -21.60
N SER A 52 -2.01 -8.39 -21.90
CA SER A 52 -3.25 -8.26 -22.66
C SER A 52 -4.36 -7.62 -21.82
N ALA A 53 -5.39 -7.11 -22.51
CA ALA A 53 -6.54 -6.51 -21.84
C ALA A 53 -7.28 -7.51 -20.92
N ASP A 54 -7.34 -8.79 -21.32
CA ASP A 54 -8.00 -9.84 -20.54
C ASP A 54 -7.20 -10.15 -19.27
N GLU A 55 -5.86 -10.25 -19.36
CA GLU A 55 -4.99 -10.46 -18.21
C GLU A 55 -5.06 -9.31 -17.21
N LEU A 56 -5.13 -8.06 -17.69
CA LEU A 56 -5.32 -6.88 -16.84
C LEU A 56 -6.68 -6.89 -16.15
N ALA A 57 -7.75 -7.31 -16.85
CA ALA A 57 -9.07 -7.43 -16.26
C ALA A 57 -9.13 -8.50 -15.16
N ASP A 58 -8.48 -9.64 -15.37
CA ASP A 58 -8.34 -10.71 -14.38
C ASP A 58 -7.51 -10.26 -13.18
N ALA A 59 -6.38 -9.58 -13.41
CA ALA A 59 -5.54 -9.03 -12.35
C ALA A 59 -6.27 -7.98 -11.50
N GLU A 60 -7.07 -7.11 -12.14
CA GLU A 60 -7.89 -6.11 -11.47
C GLU A 60 -8.99 -6.76 -10.61
N ALA A 61 -9.67 -7.79 -11.12
CA ALA A 61 -10.64 -8.57 -10.34
C ALA A 61 -9.97 -9.20 -9.11
N TRP A 62 -8.82 -9.84 -9.30
CA TRP A 62 -8.04 -10.43 -8.22
C TRP A 62 -7.60 -9.37 -7.18
N ALA A 63 -7.12 -8.21 -7.62
CA ALA A 63 -6.65 -7.14 -6.76
C ALA A 63 -7.77 -6.59 -5.88
N ARG A 64 -8.96 -6.38 -6.44
CA ARG A 64 -10.16 -5.97 -5.67
C ARG A 64 -10.46 -6.98 -4.57
N GLU A 65 -10.48 -8.27 -4.89
CA GLU A 65 -10.73 -9.29 -3.89
C GLU A 65 -9.64 -9.35 -2.81
N ALA A 66 -8.37 -9.17 -3.20
CA ALA A 66 -7.25 -9.15 -2.27
C ALA A 66 -7.39 -7.99 -1.26
N VAL A 67 -7.78 -6.81 -1.73
CA VAL A 67 -8.06 -5.65 -0.88
C VAL A 67 -9.23 -5.92 0.07
N GLU A 68 -10.33 -6.50 -0.43
CA GLU A 68 -11.48 -6.84 0.41
C GLU A 68 -11.16 -7.94 1.45
N ARG A 69 -10.29 -8.90 1.11
CA ARG A 69 -9.76 -9.87 2.09
C ARG A 69 -8.93 -9.17 3.16
N ALA A 70 -8.03 -8.27 2.77
CA ALA A 70 -7.17 -7.53 3.70
C ALA A 70 -7.97 -6.64 4.67
N LYS A 71 -9.04 -6.00 4.18
CA LYS A 71 -9.98 -5.24 5.04
C LYS A 71 -10.60 -6.13 6.10
N ARG A 72 -11.13 -7.30 5.70
CA ARG A 72 -11.78 -8.26 6.63
C ARG A 72 -10.82 -8.80 7.68
N THR A 73 -9.57 -9.08 7.32
CA THR A 73 -8.57 -9.57 8.28
C THR A 73 -8.09 -8.48 9.24
N GLY A 74 -8.02 -7.22 8.79
CA GLY A 74 -7.78 -6.06 9.65
C GLY A 74 -8.89 -5.85 10.68
N THR A 75 -10.15 -5.82 10.25
CA THR A 75 -11.32 -5.67 11.13
C THR A 75 -11.45 -6.81 12.15
N ARG A 76 -11.07 -8.04 11.78
CA ARG A 76 -11.06 -9.17 12.72
C ARG A 76 -10.01 -8.99 13.82
N ARG A 77 -8.85 -8.40 13.51
CA ARG A 77 -7.75 -8.20 14.46
C ARG A 77 -8.10 -7.10 15.49
N GLU A 78 -8.87 -6.08 15.09
CA GLU A 78 -9.37 -5.01 15.97
C GLU A 78 -10.45 -5.49 16.95
N ARG A 79 -11.28 -6.48 16.59
CA ARG A 79 -12.36 -7.00 17.45
C ARG A 79 -11.91 -7.93 18.57
N THR A 80 -10.66 -8.39 18.53
CA THR A 80 -10.08 -9.34 19.51
C THR A 80 -9.08 -8.68 20.46
N ALA A 81 -8.96 -7.36 20.42
CA ALA A 81 -8.09 -6.55 21.29
C ALA A 81 -8.90 -5.82 22.36
#